data_AF-A0A813JIH0-F1
#
_entry.id   AF-A0A813JIH0-F1
#
_cell.length_a   1.000
_cell.length_b   1.000
_cell.length_c   1.000
_cell.angle_alpha   90.00
_cell.angle_beta   90.00
_cell.angle_gamma   90.00
#
_symmetry.space_group_name_H-M   'P 1'
#
loop_
_entity.id
_entity.type
_entity.pdbx_description
1 polymer ?
#
loop_
_entity_poly.entity_id
_entity_poly.type
_entity_poly.pdbx_seq_one_letter_code
_entity_poly.pdbx_strand_id
1 'polypeptide(L)'
;MRRALELWMLDRRTQATRTDPEVSQKLCQRSGDCSEDTSEDSSHDSSESNGADADCALALCNTTAACFDASCEEVISMSDDSSDMSEQEPDTHVAVFSGATVPNKTLSILGQQQERQLQQQQQSLEEEFPPEVAAEGLRRSGHGRTGVRGIINVKGTSYRACQQIGIFGLESRIVPDLATALDHLAIMTVLKHRAQHGVLDGDNFEDRMRRALVETESEVGVEAMEDLGLKFFLTLSKSYWIGPQTKVRTPRIACLETALAYRRQFAELQQALSHRGVVRHGLLNRHSIADLEDNWHRFSALYIEACCGLGEAVNFDAASPRSREAVAKRLAALVEANSAHREKQLRAWNCRRMLQEDRLQRQVARTERHALLRDARTERHALLRDRRAMSREDRDEARRRKLPSELVQHLVRRWELLQSRLQSQRQRQEAAVLQQELAKQRAAAKVELRRCRAEREERWRWMNRRDLTMADMLGQRAL
;
A
#
# COMPACT_ATOMS: atom_id res chain seq x y z
N MET A 1 -13.06 -26.75 15.65
CA MET A 1 -12.11 -25.78 15.04
C MET A 1 -10.66 -26.27 15.00
N ARG A 2 -9.99 -26.62 16.12
CA ARG A 2 -8.61 -27.16 16.07
C ARG A 2 -8.44 -28.40 15.17
N ARG A 3 -9.34 -29.38 15.26
CA ARG A 3 -9.35 -30.56 14.37
C ARG A 3 -9.58 -30.22 12.88
N ALA A 4 -10.34 -29.17 12.58
CA ALA A 4 -10.56 -28.73 11.19
C ALA A 4 -9.31 -28.04 10.61
N LEU A 5 -8.56 -27.34 11.44
CA LEU A 5 -7.26 -26.74 11.08
C LEU A 5 -6.17 -27.81 10.89
N GLU A 6 -6.16 -28.86 11.71
CA GLU A 6 -5.23 -29.99 11.55
C GLU A 6 -5.51 -30.78 10.26
N LEU A 7 -6.78 -31.06 9.95
CA LEU A 7 -7.16 -31.75 8.72
C LEU A 7 -6.85 -30.91 7.46
N TRP A 8 -7.06 -29.59 7.52
CA TRP A 8 -6.71 -28.69 6.41
C TRP A 8 -5.20 -28.57 6.18
N MET A 9 -4.38 -28.60 7.24
CA MET A 9 -2.92 -28.56 7.11
C MET A 9 -2.33 -29.90 6.62
N LEU A 10 -2.97 -31.03 6.95
CA LEU A 10 -2.59 -32.35 6.43
C LEU A 10 -2.88 -32.48 4.93
N ASP A 11 -4.04 -32.02 4.47
CA ASP A 11 -4.42 -32.04 3.05
C ASP A 11 -3.49 -31.17 2.18
N ARG A 12 -3.02 -30.03 2.73
CA ARG A 12 -2.05 -29.18 2.04
C ARG A 12 -0.64 -29.77 1.94
N ARG A 13 -0.24 -30.63 2.88
CA ARG A 13 1.05 -31.35 2.82
C ARG A 13 1.02 -32.51 1.83
N THR A 14 -0.13 -33.17 1.67
CA THR A 14 -0.30 -34.23 0.68
C THR A 14 -0.40 -33.70 -0.76
N GLN A 15 -0.87 -32.47 -0.97
CA GLN A 15 -0.88 -31.85 -2.30
C GLN A 15 0.50 -31.33 -2.75
N ALA A 16 1.40 -31.01 -1.81
CA ALA A 16 2.75 -30.53 -2.13
C ALA A 16 3.72 -31.64 -2.59
N THR A 17 3.36 -32.92 -2.41
CA THR A 17 4.19 -34.08 -2.79
C THR A 17 3.71 -34.77 -4.07
N ARG A 18 2.69 -34.23 -4.73
CA ARG A 18 2.10 -34.76 -5.96
C ARG A 18 2.41 -33.83 -7.13
N THR A 19 3.70 -33.61 -7.39
CA THR A 19 4.17 -33.11 -8.69
C THR A 19 4.58 -34.31 -9.52
N ASP A 20 3.84 -34.56 -10.59
CA ASP A 20 4.06 -35.65 -11.54
C ASP A 20 5.49 -35.65 -12.11
N PRO A 21 6.23 -36.77 -12.07
CA PRO A 21 7.56 -36.87 -12.69
C PRO A 21 7.52 -36.96 -14.23
N GLU A 22 6.35 -37.00 -14.87
CA GLU A 22 6.22 -37.21 -16.33
C GLU A 22 6.37 -35.96 -17.21
N VAL A 23 6.47 -34.75 -16.63
CA VAL A 23 6.60 -33.51 -17.42
C VAL A 23 8.07 -33.10 -17.64
N SER A 24 9.02 -33.62 -16.86
CA SER A 24 10.44 -33.27 -16.97
C SER A 24 11.22 -34.05 -18.04
N GLN A 25 10.63 -35.08 -18.67
CA GLN A 25 11.32 -35.88 -19.70
C GLN A 25 11.11 -35.38 -21.14
N LYS A 26 10.25 -34.38 -21.38
CA LYS A 26 9.94 -33.87 -22.74
C LYS A 26 10.71 -32.60 -23.16
N LEU A 27 11.69 -32.14 -22.37
CA LEU A 27 12.48 -30.94 -22.67
C LEU A 27 13.98 -31.19 -22.91
N CYS A 28 14.44 -32.45 -22.90
CA CYS A 28 15.83 -32.81 -23.20
C CYS A 28 16.06 -33.55 -24.53
N GLN A 29 15.07 -33.60 -25.43
CA GLN A 29 15.22 -34.19 -26.77
C GLN A 29 14.84 -33.17 -27.86
N ARG A 30 15.57 -32.05 -27.93
CA ARG A 30 15.48 -31.15 -29.09
C ARG A 30 16.75 -30.32 -29.29
N SER A 31 17.88 -30.99 -29.47
CA SER A 31 19.07 -30.40 -30.09
C SER A 31 20.03 -31.51 -30.50
N GLY A 32 19.81 -32.06 -31.69
CA GLY A 32 20.74 -32.93 -32.40
C GLY A 32 20.41 -32.79 -33.88
N ASP A 33 21.21 -31.99 -34.59
CA ASP A 33 21.91 -32.41 -35.82
C ASP A 33 22.52 -31.22 -36.59
N CYS A 34 23.63 -31.55 -37.25
CA CYS A 34 24.49 -30.81 -38.19
C CYS A 34 25.62 -29.99 -37.53
N SER A 35 26.92 -30.14 -37.86
CA SER A 35 27.72 -31.03 -38.73
C SER A 35 29.15 -30.46 -38.71
N GLU A 36 30.18 -31.33 -38.76
CA GLU A 36 31.52 -31.20 -39.41
C GLU A 36 32.33 -29.88 -39.20
N ASP A 37 33.66 -29.81 -39.09
CA ASP A 37 34.79 -30.73 -39.18
C ASP A 37 36.04 -29.91 -38.74
N THR A 38 37.17 -30.59 -38.58
CA THR A 38 38.58 -30.11 -38.63
C THR A 38 39.39 -29.90 -37.34
N SER A 39 40.53 -30.63 -37.36
CA SER A 39 41.90 -30.30 -36.91
C SER A 39 42.13 -30.09 -35.41
N GLU A 40 42.74 -31.05 -34.73
CA GLU A 40 44.19 -31.34 -34.63
C GLU A 40 44.82 -30.70 -33.38
N ASP A 41 45.61 -31.54 -32.74
CA ASP A 41 46.77 -31.26 -31.89
C ASP A 41 46.68 -31.07 -30.36
N SER A 42 47.50 -31.93 -29.74
CA SER A 42 48.37 -31.70 -28.59
C SER A 42 47.86 -32.00 -27.16
N SER A 43 48.11 -33.25 -26.76
CA SER A 43 49.00 -33.64 -25.64
C SER A 43 49.08 -32.79 -24.36
N HIS A 44 48.62 -33.34 -23.23
CA HIS A 44 49.36 -33.52 -21.95
C HIS A 44 48.34 -33.99 -20.90
N ASP A 45 48.40 -35.26 -20.49
CA ASP A 45 49.20 -35.81 -19.39
C ASP A 45 48.47 -35.76 -18.03
N SER A 46 48.01 -36.95 -17.66
CA SER A 46 47.93 -37.57 -16.33
C SER A 46 47.85 -36.66 -15.09
N SER A 47 46.79 -36.80 -14.30
CA SER A 47 46.90 -37.46 -12.99
C SER A 47 45.55 -37.54 -12.26
N GLU A 48 45.25 -38.75 -11.82
CA GLU A 48 44.20 -39.12 -10.89
C GLU A 48 44.47 -38.52 -9.50
N SER A 49 43.44 -38.03 -8.81
CA SER A 49 43.30 -38.32 -7.38
C SER A 49 41.84 -38.18 -6.94
N ASN A 50 41.40 -39.25 -6.26
CA ASN A 50 40.11 -39.40 -5.58
C ASN A 50 40.12 -38.71 -4.21
N GLY A 51 38.93 -38.34 -3.72
CA GLY A 51 38.63 -38.02 -2.32
C GLY A 51 37.70 -36.81 -2.21
N ALA A 52 36.37 -36.98 -2.17
CA ALA A 52 35.53 -37.33 -1.01
C ALA A 52 35.27 -36.16 -0.05
N ASP A 53 33.98 -36.04 0.31
CA ASP A 53 33.35 -35.28 1.39
C ASP A 53 33.22 -33.76 1.17
N ALA A 54 32.04 -33.12 1.09
CA ALA A 54 30.78 -33.14 1.84
C ALA A 54 30.59 -31.75 2.48
N ASP A 55 29.32 -31.31 2.47
CA ASP A 55 28.69 -30.28 3.30
C ASP A 55 28.72 -28.78 2.90
N CYS A 56 27.49 -28.35 2.61
CA CYS A 56 26.79 -27.19 3.19
C CYS A 56 27.22 -25.75 2.85
N ALA A 57 26.34 -25.15 2.04
CA ALA A 57 25.44 -24.06 2.43
C ALA A 57 25.96 -22.62 2.57
N LEU A 58 25.25 -21.74 1.85
CA LEU A 58 24.95 -20.34 2.17
C LEU A 58 26.11 -19.33 2.12
N ALA A 59 26.18 -18.58 1.02
CA ALA A 59 26.64 -17.20 1.08
C ALA A 59 25.80 -16.32 0.13
N LEU A 60 25.11 -15.39 0.77
CA LEU A 60 24.31 -14.32 0.19
C LEU A 60 25.21 -13.33 -0.58
N CYS A 61 24.81 -12.94 -1.78
CA CYS A 61 25.36 -11.78 -2.47
C CYS A 61 24.93 -10.49 -1.76
N ASN A 62 25.85 -9.92 -0.97
CA ASN A 62 25.86 -8.51 -0.62
C ASN A 62 26.81 -7.80 -1.60
N THR A 63 26.26 -7.03 -2.53
CA THR A 63 27.03 -6.09 -3.37
C THR A 63 26.41 -4.71 -3.28
N THR A 64 26.86 -3.95 -2.28
CA THR A 64 26.85 -2.47 -2.29
C THR A 64 28.04 -1.99 -1.46
N ALA A 65 29.11 -1.56 -2.12
CA ALA A 65 30.01 -0.49 -1.66
C ALA A 65 31.24 -0.44 -2.58
N ALA A 66 31.27 0.54 -3.49
CA ALA A 66 32.53 1.18 -3.89
C ALA A 66 32.23 2.50 -4.62
N CYS A 67 33.01 3.52 -4.23
CA CYS A 67 33.31 4.74 -4.96
C CYS A 67 32.27 5.87 -4.91
N PHE A 68 32.40 6.75 -3.92
CA PHE A 68 32.70 8.15 -4.23
C PHE A 68 33.54 8.74 -3.09
N ASP A 69 34.74 9.16 -3.46
CA ASP A 69 35.74 9.77 -2.60
C ASP A 69 35.90 11.24 -3.01
N ALA A 70 36.41 12.02 -2.06
CA ALA A 70 36.98 13.36 -2.18
C ALA A 70 36.05 14.60 -2.26
N SER A 71 36.11 15.33 -1.14
CA SER A 71 36.58 16.72 -1.05
C SER A 71 35.53 17.75 -0.63
N CYS A 72 35.54 18.08 0.66
CA CYS A 72 35.41 19.46 1.15
C CYS A 72 36.21 19.56 2.45
N GLU A 73 37.36 20.21 2.35
CA GLU A 73 38.10 20.81 3.45
C GLU A 73 37.24 21.92 4.06
N GLU A 74 36.99 21.89 5.38
CA GLU A 74 36.80 23.14 6.13
C GLU A 74 37.14 22.93 7.61
N VAL A 75 38.35 23.35 7.92
CA VAL A 75 38.82 24.05 9.12
C VAL A 75 37.76 24.30 10.20
N ILE A 76 37.81 23.55 11.31
CA ILE A 76 37.44 24.07 12.63
C ILE A 76 38.49 23.68 13.66
N SER A 77 39.12 24.75 14.14
CA SER A 77 40.02 24.94 15.27
C SER A 77 39.96 23.88 16.37
N MET A 78 41.16 23.37 16.69
CA MET A 78 41.48 22.82 17.99
C MET A 78 41.24 23.88 19.08
N SER A 79 40.67 23.45 20.19
CA SER A 79 40.78 24.12 21.48
C SER A 79 40.82 23.02 22.52
N ASP A 80 42.04 22.69 22.92
CA ASP A 80 42.32 22.01 24.16
C ASP A 80 41.81 22.90 25.30
N ASP A 81 40.93 22.37 26.14
CA ASP A 81 40.84 22.84 27.52
C ASP A 81 40.54 21.65 28.43
N SER A 82 41.64 21.12 28.94
CA SER A 82 41.71 20.27 30.11
C SER A 82 41.22 21.06 31.33
N SER A 83 40.13 20.60 31.95
CA SER A 83 39.84 20.94 33.34
C SER A 83 39.18 19.75 34.02
N ASP A 84 40.08 19.00 34.64
CA ASP A 84 39.88 18.10 35.77
C ASP A 84 39.12 18.83 36.89
N MET A 85 37.92 18.37 37.23
CA MET A 85 37.18 18.77 38.41
C MET A 85 36.41 17.58 38.96
N SER A 86 37.08 16.87 39.86
CA SER A 86 36.60 16.35 41.13
C SER A 86 35.13 15.94 41.24
N GLU A 87 34.96 14.64 41.45
CA GLU A 87 33.84 13.98 42.11
C GLU A 87 33.36 14.75 43.35
N GLN A 88 32.07 15.10 43.37
CA GLN A 88 31.36 15.40 44.60
C GLN A 88 29.91 14.94 44.46
N GLU A 89 29.61 13.82 45.13
CA GLU A 89 28.24 13.32 45.32
C GLU A 89 27.39 14.37 46.05
N PRO A 90 26.16 14.65 45.62
CA PRO A 90 25.22 15.38 46.45
C PRO A 90 24.38 14.41 47.29
N ASP A 91 24.58 14.52 48.60
CA ASP A 91 23.69 13.99 49.63
C ASP A 91 22.24 14.38 49.37
N THR A 92 21.38 13.37 49.37
CA THR A 92 19.94 13.51 49.14
C THR A 92 19.25 13.87 50.45
N HIS A 93 19.24 15.15 50.82
CA HIS A 93 18.40 15.66 51.89
C HIS A 93 16.95 15.86 51.40
N VAL A 94 16.05 15.04 51.94
CA VAL A 94 14.60 15.17 51.80
C VAL A 94 14.13 16.41 52.57
N ALA A 95 13.94 17.52 51.87
CA ALA A 95 13.24 18.69 52.39
C ALA A 95 11.75 18.61 52.03
N VAL A 96 10.92 18.47 53.07
CA VAL A 96 9.46 18.62 53.00
C VAL A 96 9.16 20.11 52.77
N PHE A 97 8.84 20.49 51.53
CA PHE A 97 8.36 21.83 51.21
C PHE A 97 6.83 21.87 51.21
N SER A 98 6.28 22.51 52.23
CA SER A 98 4.88 22.92 52.33
C SER A 98 4.57 24.06 51.36
N GLY A 99 3.34 24.07 50.85
CA GLY A 99 2.89 24.84 49.70
C GLY A 99 3.05 26.35 49.78
N ALA A 100 3.42 26.92 48.62
CA ALA A 100 3.20 28.31 48.27
C ALA A 100 2.67 28.37 46.83
N THR A 101 1.41 28.78 46.69
CA THR A 101 0.74 29.09 45.42
C THR A 101 1.35 30.34 44.78
N VAL A 102 2.03 30.17 43.65
CA VAL A 102 2.52 31.28 42.81
C VAL A 102 1.40 31.74 41.86
N PRO A 103 1.15 33.04 41.68
CA PRO A 103 0.07 33.54 40.84
C PRO A 103 0.36 33.38 39.34
N ASN A 104 -0.59 32.75 38.67
CA ASN A 104 -0.64 32.37 37.26
C ASN A 104 -0.80 33.59 36.30
N LYS A 105 0.15 34.53 36.25
CA LYS A 105 0.07 35.69 35.33
C LYS A 105 1.25 35.85 34.37
N THR A 106 2.39 35.21 34.60
CA THR A 106 3.58 35.36 33.74
C THR A 106 3.67 34.32 32.61
N LEU A 107 2.99 33.18 32.70
CA LEU A 107 2.96 32.17 31.63
C LEU A 107 2.04 32.54 30.45
N SER A 108 1.16 33.53 30.61
CA SER A 108 0.25 33.96 29.53
C SER A 108 0.92 34.87 28.48
N ILE A 109 2.00 35.57 28.85
CA ILE A 109 2.64 36.54 27.95
C ILE A 109 3.57 35.83 26.96
N LEU A 110 4.30 34.81 27.42
CA LEU A 110 5.16 33.97 26.57
C LEU A 110 4.37 33.16 25.53
N GLY A 111 3.20 32.63 25.91
CA GLY A 111 2.32 31.91 24.97
C GLY A 111 1.77 32.81 23.86
N GLN A 112 1.35 34.04 24.20
CA GLN A 112 0.84 35.00 23.20
C GLN A 112 1.92 35.51 22.26
N GLN A 113 3.18 35.62 22.72
CA GLN A 113 4.29 36.02 21.86
C GLN A 113 4.64 34.93 20.83
N GLN A 114 4.56 33.65 21.24
CA GLN A 114 4.81 32.52 20.36
C GLN A 114 3.71 32.33 19.31
N GLU A 115 2.44 32.57 19.65
CA GLU A 115 1.33 32.57 18.69
C GLU A 115 1.45 33.69 17.65
N ARG A 116 1.89 34.89 18.05
CA ARG A 116 2.11 36.00 17.09
C ARG A 116 3.25 35.72 16.12
N GLN A 117 4.33 35.06 16.59
CA GLN A 117 5.42 34.63 15.70
C GLN A 117 4.97 33.57 14.70
N LEU A 118 4.13 32.62 15.12
CA LEU A 118 3.56 31.62 14.20
C LEU A 118 2.59 32.24 13.19
N GLN A 119 1.79 33.23 13.58
CA GLN A 119 0.91 33.96 12.66
C GLN A 119 1.69 34.82 11.65
N GLN A 120 2.78 35.47 12.07
CA GLN A 120 3.65 36.22 11.15
C GLN A 120 4.36 35.30 10.16
N GLN A 121 4.81 34.11 10.57
CA GLN A 121 5.38 33.12 9.65
C GLN A 121 4.35 32.55 8.67
N GLN A 122 3.07 32.42 9.07
CA GLN A 122 2.01 32.01 8.16
C GLN A 122 1.67 33.11 7.14
N GLN A 123 1.65 34.38 7.55
CA GLN A 123 1.41 35.49 6.63
C GLN A 123 2.53 35.69 5.61
N SER A 124 3.80 35.53 6.01
CA SER A 124 4.93 35.61 5.07
C SER A 124 4.95 34.47 4.03
N LEU A 125 4.37 33.32 4.36
CA LEU A 125 4.21 32.20 3.42
C LEU A 125 3.05 32.39 2.43
N GLU A 126 2.09 33.26 2.74
CA GLU A 126 0.98 33.59 1.84
C GLU A 126 1.32 34.74 0.88
N GLU A 127 2.26 35.64 1.22
CA GLU A 127 2.67 36.77 0.37
C GLU A 127 3.70 36.41 -0.75
N GLU A 128 4.32 35.22 -0.73
CA GLU A 128 5.28 34.79 -1.76
C GLU A 128 4.67 33.93 -2.90
N PHE A 129 3.34 33.88 -3.05
CA PHE A 129 2.75 33.30 -4.25
C PHE A 129 2.60 34.35 -5.35
N PRO A 130 3.34 34.24 -6.48
CA PRO A 130 3.18 35.15 -7.60
C PRO A 130 1.73 35.11 -8.11
N PRO A 131 1.20 36.23 -8.60
CA PRO A 131 -0.16 36.30 -9.11
C PRO A 131 -0.34 35.23 -10.18
N GLU A 132 -1.23 34.30 -9.84
CA GLU A 132 -1.87 33.31 -10.68
C GLU A 132 -1.80 33.72 -12.15
N VAL A 133 -0.82 33.17 -12.88
CA VAL A 133 -0.75 33.27 -14.34
C VAL A 133 -2.09 32.74 -14.82
N ALA A 134 -2.94 33.66 -15.26
CA ALA A 134 -4.28 33.37 -15.72
C ALA A 134 -4.19 32.24 -16.75
N ALA A 135 -4.51 31.02 -16.32
CA ALA A 135 -4.75 29.88 -17.18
C ALA A 135 -6.08 30.14 -17.90
N GLU A 136 -6.07 31.13 -18.79
CA GLU A 136 -7.07 31.37 -19.80
C GLU A 136 -7.17 30.09 -20.66
N GLY A 137 -8.15 29.23 -20.36
CA GLY A 137 -8.46 28.10 -21.25
C GLY A 137 -9.11 26.88 -20.64
N LEU A 138 -9.15 26.75 -19.31
CA LEU A 138 -9.97 25.71 -18.64
C LEU A 138 -11.25 26.32 -18.06
N ARG A 139 -11.85 27.28 -18.77
CA ARG A 139 -13.28 27.52 -18.61
C ARG A 139 -13.94 26.16 -18.79
N ARG A 140 -14.62 25.68 -17.74
CA ARG A 140 -15.60 24.60 -17.82
C ARG A 140 -16.55 25.04 -18.93
N SER A 141 -16.26 24.66 -20.16
CA SER A 141 -17.08 24.98 -21.30
C SER A 141 -18.41 24.38 -20.94
N GLY A 142 -19.36 25.25 -20.62
CA GLY A 142 -20.76 24.92 -20.49
C GLY A 142 -21.23 24.49 -21.88
N HIS A 143 -20.74 23.35 -22.34
CA HIS A 143 -21.41 22.56 -23.36
C HIS A 143 -22.79 22.37 -22.76
N GLY A 144 -23.76 23.08 -23.34
CA GLY A 144 -25.15 23.04 -22.91
C GLY A 144 -25.51 21.58 -22.73
N ARG A 145 -25.68 21.16 -21.48
CA ARG A 145 -26.08 19.80 -21.18
C ARG A 145 -27.48 19.68 -21.75
N THR A 146 -27.59 19.10 -22.93
CA THR A 146 -28.85 18.49 -23.35
C THR A 146 -29.21 17.53 -22.22
N GLY A 147 -30.45 17.58 -21.72
CA GLY A 147 -30.90 16.72 -20.61
C GLY A 147 -30.69 15.22 -20.89
N VAL A 148 -30.48 14.87 -22.16
CA VAL A 148 -30.19 13.52 -22.64
C VAL A 148 -28.70 13.21 -22.56
N ARG A 149 -28.35 12.21 -21.74
CA ARG A 149 -26.99 11.67 -21.65
C ARG A 149 -26.60 11.02 -22.98
N GLY A 150 -25.43 11.39 -23.50
CA GLY A 150 -24.92 10.86 -24.78
C GLY A 150 -25.24 11.73 -25.98
N ILE A 151 -25.97 12.83 -25.82
CA ILE A 151 -26.09 13.88 -26.83
C ILE A 151 -25.17 15.04 -26.46
N ILE A 152 -24.52 15.62 -27.46
CA ILE A 152 -23.69 16.82 -27.33
C ILE A 152 -24.28 17.89 -28.26
N ASN A 153 -24.66 19.03 -27.70
CA ASN A 153 -25.01 20.21 -28.50
C ASN A 153 -23.72 20.90 -28.98
N VAL A 154 -23.54 20.94 -30.29
CA VAL A 154 -22.46 21.60 -31.01
C VAL A 154 -22.98 22.94 -31.54
N LYS A 155 -22.40 24.05 -31.06
CA LYS A 155 -22.71 25.42 -31.51
C LYS A 155 -24.17 25.88 -31.31
N GLY A 156 -24.94 25.25 -30.41
CA GLY A 156 -26.29 25.66 -30.05
C GLY A 156 -27.39 25.12 -30.98
N THR A 157 -27.07 24.84 -32.24
CA THR A 157 -28.04 24.48 -33.30
C THR A 157 -27.78 23.12 -33.94
N SER A 158 -26.76 22.38 -33.49
CA SER A 158 -26.47 21.07 -34.02
C SER A 158 -26.20 20.08 -32.90
N TYR A 159 -26.45 18.81 -33.17
CA TYR A 159 -26.37 17.73 -32.23
C TYR A 159 -25.44 16.65 -32.74
N ARG A 160 -24.88 15.90 -31.80
CA ARG A 160 -24.08 14.72 -32.08
C ARG A 160 -24.30 13.69 -30.99
N ALA A 161 -24.46 12.43 -31.39
CA ALA A 161 -24.47 11.31 -30.47
C ALA A 161 -23.02 10.90 -30.11
N CYS A 162 -22.79 10.63 -28.83
CA CYS A 162 -21.51 10.24 -28.29
C CYS A 162 -21.71 9.11 -27.27
N GLN A 163 -20.94 8.04 -27.43
CA GLN A 163 -21.00 6.89 -26.54
C GLN A 163 -19.60 6.44 -26.14
N GLN A 164 -19.44 5.96 -24.91
CA GLN A 164 -18.14 5.53 -24.38
C GLN A 164 -18.19 4.10 -23.83
N ILE A 165 -17.17 3.31 -24.18
CA ILE A 165 -16.91 1.94 -23.76
C ILE A 165 -15.49 1.88 -23.16
N GLY A 166 -15.37 2.09 -21.85
CA GLY A 166 -14.07 2.21 -21.19
C GLY A 166 -13.29 3.41 -21.72
N ILE A 167 -12.12 3.20 -22.30
CA ILE A 167 -11.32 4.27 -22.93
C ILE A 167 -11.71 4.52 -24.40
N PHE A 168 -12.49 3.63 -25.00
CA PHE A 168 -12.89 3.70 -26.40
C PHE A 168 -14.19 4.51 -26.54
N GLY A 169 -14.17 5.52 -27.40
CA GLY A 169 -15.28 6.44 -27.64
C GLY A 169 -15.77 6.36 -29.07
N LEU A 170 -17.08 6.52 -29.22
CA LEU A 170 -17.83 6.55 -30.47
C LEU A 170 -18.50 7.91 -30.57
N GLU A 171 -18.46 8.53 -31.74
CA GLU A 171 -19.13 9.79 -32.04
C GLU A 171 -19.79 9.71 -33.42
N SER A 172 -21.03 10.16 -33.54
CA SER A 172 -21.71 10.27 -34.85
C SER A 172 -21.25 11.51 -35.61
N ARG A 173 -21.71 11.66 -36.86
CA ARG A 173 -21.69 12.95 -37.57
C ARG A 173 -22.52 14.01 -36.82
N ILE A 174 -22.25 15.28 -37.13
CA ILE A 174 -23.04 16.41 -36.63
C ILE A 174 -24.30 16.51 -37.48
N VAL A 175 -25.45 16.61 -36.83
CA VAL A 175 -26.75 16.78 -37.48
C VAL A 175 -27.46 18.00 -36.90
N PRO A 176 -28.21 18.78 -37.69
CA PRO A 176 -28.96 19.94 -37.18
C PRO A 176 -30.18 19.52 -36.34
N ASP A 177 -30.75 18.36 -36.65
CA ASP A 177 -31.96 17.86 -36.02
C ASP A 177 -31.66 16.97 -34.79
N LEU A 178 -32.40 17.20 -33.71
CA LEU A 178 -32.27 16.43 -32.48
C LEU A 178 -32.84 15.03 -32.62
N ALA A 179 -33.94 14.84 -33.38
CA ALA A 179 -34.54 13.52 -33.55
C ALA A 179 -33.56 12.56 -34.23
N THR A 180 -32.95 13.00 -35.33
CA THR A 180 -31.87 12.27 -36.01
C THR A 180 -30.70 11.93 -35.08
N ALA A 181 -30.30 12.86 -34.19
CA ALA A 181 -29.23 12.58 -33.23
C ALA A 181 -29.62 11.55 -32.16
N LEU A 182 -30.91 11.47 -31.81
CA LEU A 182 -31.42 10.43 -30.90
C LEU A 182 -31.45 9.06 -31.58
N ASP A 183 -31.79 9.00 -32.87
CA ASP A 183 -31.72 7.75 -33.64
C ASP A 183 -30.28 7.24 -33.73
N HIS A 184 -29.33 8.14 -34.02
CA HIS A 184 -27.90 7.83 -33.96
C HIS A 184 -27.47 7.29 -32.58
N LEU A 185 -27.95 7.90 -31.50
CA LEU A 185 -27.65 7.45 -30.14
C LEU A 185 -28.24 6.07 -29.85
N ALA A 186 -29.43 5.76 -30.35
CA ALA A 186 -30.06 4.45 -30.20
C ALA A 186 -29.19 3.37 -30.86
N ILE A 187 -28.77 3.58 -32.12
CA ILE A 187 -27.89 2.65 -32.86
C ILE A 187 -26.56 2.46 -32.12
N MET A 188 -25.90 3.55 -31.70
CA MET A 188 -24.64 3.49 -30.94
C MET A 188 -24.79 2.78 -29.58
N THR A 189 -25.98 2.82 -28.98
CA THR A 189 -26.27 2.14 -27.71
C THR A 189 -26.41 0.64 -27.93
N VAL A 190 -27.06 0.20 -29.01
CA VAL A 190 -27.11 -1.22 -29.41
C VAL A 190 -25.69 -1.74 -29.67
N LEU A 191 -24.91 -1.01 -30.44
CA LEU A 191 -23.51 -1.33 -30.75
C LEU A 191 -22.66 -1.45 -29.48
N LYS A 192 -22.80 -0.51 -28.54
CA LYS A 192 -22.12 -0.58 -27.24
C LYS A 192 -22.55 -1.81 -26.45
N HIS A 193 -23.85 -2.08 -26.39
CA HIS A 193 -24.38 -3.21 -25.63
C HIS A 193 -23.80 -4.53 -26.16
N ARG A 194 -23.78 -4.72 -27.48
CA ARG A 194 -23.14 -5.87 -28.13
C ARG A 194 -21.66 -5.98 -27.82
N ALA A 195 -20.90 -4.90 -27.95
CA ALA A 195 -19.47 -4.91 -27.64
C ALA A 195 -19.15 -5.22 -26.16
N GLN A 196 -20.06 -4.89 -25.24
CA GLN A 196 -19.92 -5.14 -23.80
C GLN A 196 -20.40 -6.53 -23.37
N HIS A 197 -21.48 -7.03 -23.97
CA HIS A 197 -22.20 -8.21 -23.51
C HIS A 197 -22.16 -9.40 -24.48
N GLY A 198 -21.58 -9.25 -25.67
CA GLY A 198 -21.34 -10.36 -26.59
C GLY A 198 -20.26 -11.30 -26.04
N VAL A 199 -20.63 -12.17 -25.10
CA VAL A 199 -19.71 -13.13 -24.49
C VAL A 199 -19.71 -14.39 -25.34
N LEU A 200 -18.74 -14.48 -26.27
CA LEU A 200 -18.18 -15.78 -26.61
C LEU A 200 -16.93 -15.96 -25.75
N ASP A 201 -16.77 -17.15 -25.18
CA ASP A 201 -15.65 -17.45 -24.29
C ASP A 201 -14.32 -17.23 -25.02
N GLY A 202 -13.50 -16.33 -24.47
CA GLY A 202 -12.13 -16.07 -24.96
C GLY A 202 -11.97 -14.88 -25.90
N ASP A 203 -13.03 -14.23 -26.36
CA ASP A 203 -12.89 -13.08 -27.26
C ASP A 203 -12.18 -11.89 -26.59
N ASN A 204 -11.28 -11.24 -27.32
CA ASN A 204 -10.75 -9.94 -26.93
C ASN A 204 -11.80 -8.83 -27.21
N PHE A 205 -11.52 -7.61 -26.79
CA PHE A 205 -12.46 -6.50 -26.98
C PHE A 205 -12.60 -6.12 -28.46
N GLU A 206 -11.50 -6.16 -29.19
CA GLU A 206 -11.38 -5.79 -30.59
C GLU A 206 -12.30 -6.65 -31.46
N ASP A 207 -12.30 -7.96 -31.25
CA ASP A 207 -13.13 -8.91 -31.99
C ASP A 207 -14.61 -8.74 -31.67
N ARG A 208 -14.96 -8.52 -30.39
CA ARG A 208 -16.33 -8.17 -30.01
C ARG A 208 -16.80 -6.87 -30.65
N MET A 209 -15.91 -5.87 -30.76
CA MET A 209 -16.25 -4.59 -31.37
C MET A 209 -16.48 -4.71 -32.88
N ARG A 210 -15.63 -5.46 -33.59
CA ARG A 210 -15.80 -5.76 -35.02
C ARG A 210 -17.11 -6.48 -35.28
N ARG A 211 -17.37 -7.54 -34.52
CA ARG A 211 -18.62 -8.31 -34.64
C ARG A 211 -19.84 -7.45 -34.36
N ALA A 212 -19.81 -6.67 -33.27
CA ALA A 212 -20.90 -5.75 -32.93
C ALA A 212 -21.19 -4.74 -34.04
N LEU A 213 -20.16 -4.26 -34.75
CA LEU A 213 -20.33 -3.37 -35.90
C LEU A 213 -21.04 -4.09 -37.04
N VAL A 214 -20.56 -5.26 -37.46
CA VAL A 214 -21.13 -6.06 -38.56
C VAL A 214 -22.58 -6.47 -38.26
N GLU A 215 -22.86 -6.95 -37.05
CA GLU A 215 -24.22 -7.31 -36.63
C GLU A 215 -25.15 -6.10 -36.67
N THR A 216 -24.70 -4.94 -36.19
CA THR A 216 -25.50 -3.72 -36.20
C THR A 216 -25.73 -3.20 -37.62
N GLU A 217 -24.72 -3.29 -38.50
CA GLU A 217 -24.85 -2.96 -39.91
C GLU A 217 -25.84 -3.86 -40.64
N SER A 218 -25.83 -5.17 -40.34
CA SER A 218 -26.77 -6.13 -40.93
C SER A 218 -28.23 -5.89 -40.53
N GLU A 219 -28.46 -5.32 -39.34
CA GLU A 219 -29.81 -5.08 -38.82
C GLU A 219 -30.38 -3.72 -39.20
N VAL A 220 -29.56 -2.66 -39.16
CA VAL A 220 -30.00 -1.29 -39.45
C VAL A 220 -29.89 -0.97 -40.95
N GLY A 221 -29.01 -1.67 -41.67
CA GLY A 221 -28.70 -1.45 -43.08
C GLY A 221 -27.43 -0.62 -43.28
N VAL A 222 -26.75 -0.85 -44.41
CA VAL A 222 -25.48 -0.20 -44.78
C VAL A 222 -25.65 1.32 -44.89
N GLU A 223 -26.72 1.78 -45.55
CA GLU A 223 -27.00 3.20 -45.76
C GLU A 223 -27.13 3.96 -44.43
N ALA A 224 -27.84 3.39 -43.46
CA ALA A 224 -28.00 3.99 -42.14
C ALA A 224 -26.67 4.05 -41.34
N MET A 225 -25.76 3.09 -41.56
CA MET A 225 -24.44 3.07 -40.94
C MET A 225 -23.48 4.08 -41.58
N GLU A 226 -23.53 4.24 -42.91
CA GLU A 226 -22.81 5.31 -43.60
C GLU A 226 -23.33 6.69 -43.18
N ASP A 227 -24.66 6.83 -43.03
CA ASP A 227 -25.30 8.03 -42.52
C ASP A 227 -24.93 8.34 -41.07
N LEU A 228 -24.69 7.34 -40.23
CA LEU A 228 -24.25 7.57 -38.86
C LEU A 228 -22.91 8.35 -38.82
N GLY A 229 -22.07 8.20 -39.86
CA GLY A 229 -20.79 8.89 -39.98
C GLY A 229 -19.89 8.65 -38.77
N LEU A 230 -19.77 7.38 -38.36
CA LEU A 230 -19.08 6.97 -37.15
C LEU A 230 -17.62 7.44 -37.14
N LYS A 231 -17.24 8.06 -36.02
CA LYS A 231 -15.88 8.44 -35.71
C LYS A 231 -15.50 7.85 -34.35
N PHE A 232 -14.30 7.29 -34.28
CA PHE A 232 -13.74 6.67 -33.09
C PHE A 232 -12.70 7.59 -32.45
N PHE A 233 -12.60 7.57 -31.13
CA PHE A 233 -11.56 8.30 -30.40
C PHE A 233 -11.25 7.57 -29.09
N LEU A 234 -10.09 7.83 -28.52
CA LEU A 234 -9.72 7.30 -27.21
C LEU A 234 -9.72 8.43 -26.19
N THR A 235 -10.35 8.19 -25.05
CA THR A 235 -10.30 9.09 -23.89
C THR A 235 -9.34 8.51 -22.87
N LEU A 236 -8.20 9.18 -22.69
CA LEU A 236 -7.08 8.70 -21.91
C LEU A 236 -6.87 9.59 -20.68
N SER A 237 -6.54 8.97 -19.56
CA SER A 237 -6.23 9.68 -18.31
C SER A 237 -4.88 9.21 -17.76
N LYS A 238 -4.02 10.17 -17.43
CA LYS A 238 -2.76 9.95 -16.70
C LYS A 238 -2.76 10.87 -15.48
N SER A 239 -3.59 10.54 -14.49
CA SER A 239 -3.92 11.44 -13.39
C SER A 239 -2.74 11.95 -12.59
N TYR A 240 -1.66 11.16 -12.49
CA TYR A 240 -0.41 11.58 -11.87
C TYR A 240 0.24 12.73 -12.66
N TRP A 241 0.28 12.63 -13.99
CA TRP A 241 1.01 13.57 -14.86
C TRP A 241 0.19 14.81 -15.23
N ILE A 242 -1.03 14.62 -15.72
CA ILE A 242 -1.88 15.70 -16.27
C ILE A 242 -3.02 16.12 -15.33
N GLY A 243 -3.12 15.51 -14.15
CA GLY A 243 -4.11 15.81 -13.13
C GLY A 243 -5.34 14.88 -13.16
N PRO A 244 -6.03 14.71 -12.02
CA PRO A 244 -7.08 13.70 -11.85
C PRO A 244 -8.36 13.97 -12.66
N GLN A 245 -8.62 15.24 -12.99
CA GLN A 245 -9.81 15.64 -13.75
C GLN A 245 -9.54 15.81 -15.24
N THR A 246 -8.26 15.82 -15.62
CA THR A 246 -7.84 16.06 -17.00
C THR A 246 -7.84 14.75 -17.77
N LYS A 247 -8.49 14.78 -18.93
CA LYS A 247 -8.49 13.68 -19.89
C LYS A 247 -8.03 14.21 -21.23
N VAL A 248 -7.11 13.50 -21.87
CA VAL A 248 -6.71 13.79 -23.24
C VAL A 248 -7.50 12.91 -24.20
N ARG A 249 -7.83 13.45 -25.36
CA ARG A 249 -8.57 12.72 -26.41
C ARG A 249 -7.70 12.63 -27.64
N THR A 250 -7.58 11.44 -28.21
CA THR A 250 -6.97 11.27 -29.54
C THR A 250 -7.83 11.99 -30.58
N PRO A 251 -7.28 12.27 -31.78
CA PRO A 251 -8.10 12.70 -32.91
C PRO A 251 -9.21 11.70 -33.19
N ARG A 252 -10.22 12.18 -33.91
CA ARG A 252 -11.34 11.38 -34.38
C ARG A 252 -10.89 10.59 -35.61
N ILE A 253 -11.02 9.28 -35.56
CA ILE A 253 -10.58 8.33 -36.58
C ILE A 253 -11.82 7.74 -37.24
N ALA A 254 -11.92 7.77 -38.55
CA ALA A 254 -13.04 7.14 -39.27
C ALA A 254 -12.84 5.61 -39.40
N CYS A 255 -11.59 5.15 -39.50
CA CYS A 255 -11.26 3.72 -39.59
C CYS A 255 -11.30 3.03 -38.21
N LEU A 256 -12.17 2.02 -38.06
CA LEU A 256 -12.27 1.23 -36.83
C LEU A 256 -10.95 0.51 -36.52
N GLU A 257 -10.33 -0.13 -37.50
CA GLU A 257 -9.12 -0.93 -37.30
C GLU A 257 -7.95 -0.10 -36.75
N THR A 258 -7.75 1.10 -37.28
CA THR A 258 -6.74 2.03 -36.77
C THR A 258 -7.04 2.45 -35.32
N ALA A 259 -8.30 2.71 -34.99
CA ALA A 259 -8.69 3.06 -33.63
C ALA A 259 -8.52 1.89 -32.64
N LEU A 260 -8.80 0.65 -33.06
CA LEU A 260 -8.58 -0.56 -32.29
C LEU A 260 -7.09 -0.85 -32.09
N ALA A 261 -6.26 -0.63 -33.11
CA ALA A 261 -4.80 -0.75 -33.00
C ALA A 261 -4.23 0.21 -31.94
N TYR A 262 -4.61 1.49 -31.99
CA TYR A 262 -4.22 2.44 -30.94
C TYR A 262 -4.76 2.04 -29.57
N ARG A 263 -6.01 1.57 -29.49
CA ARG A 263 -6.61 1.11 -28.24
C ARG A 263 -5.74 0.02 -27.60
N ARG A 264 -5.30 -0.98 -28.38
CA ARG A 264 -4.45 -2.07 -27.89
C ARG A 264 -3.13 -1.54 -27.32
N GLN A 265 -2.44 -0.66 -28.05
CA GLN A 265 -1.18 -0.06 -27.61
C GLN A 265 -1.36 0.77 -26.32
N PHE A 266 -2.42 1.59 -26.23
CA PHE A 266 -2.73 2.33 -25.00
C PHE A 266 -3.18 1.43 -23.84
N ALA A 267 -3.87 0.34 -24.12
CA ALA A 267 -4.32 -0.62 -23.11
C ALA A 267 -3.12 -1.31 -22.46
N GLU A 268 -2.10 -1.70 -23.23
CA GLU A 268 -0.85 -2.26 -22.69
C GLU A 268 -0.17 -1.27 -21.74
N LEU A 269 -0.06 0.01 -22.12
CA LEU A 269 0.51 1.04 -21.25
C LEU A 269 -0.32 1.32 -19.99
N GLN A 270 -1.64 1.09 -20.03
CA GLN A 270 -2.50 1.19 -18.85
C GLN A 270 -2.39 -0.05 -17.95
N GLN A 271 -2.32 -1.23 -18.55
CA GLN A 271 -2.16 -2.50 -17.85
C GLN A 271 -0.83 -2.57 -17.10
N ALA A 272 0.25 -2.04 -17.69
CA ALA A 272 1.57 -1.95 -17.03
C ALA A 272 1.50 -1.27 -15.65
N LEU A 273 0.63 -0.27 -15.49
CA LEU A 273 0.45 0.44 -14.20
C LEU A 273 -0.74 -0.06 -13.37
N SER A 274 -1.55 -0.97 -13.92
CA SER A 274 -2.82 -1.40 -13.35
C SER A 274 -2.75 -2.83 -12.82
N HIS A 275 -2.92 -2.99 -11.52
CA HIS A 275 -3.05 -4.31 -10.92
C HIS A 275 -4.52 -4.77 -11.01
N ARG A 276 -4.81 -5.78 -11.85
CA ARG A 276 -6.17 -6.32 -12.13
C ARG A 276 -7.11 -5.36 -12.87
N GLY A 277 -6.59 -4.54 -13.76
CA GLY A 277 -7.43 -3.68 -14.63
C GLY A 277 -8.05 -2.46 -13.93
N VAL A 278 -7.86 -2.28 -12.62
CA VAL A 278 -8.30 -1.09 -11.88
C VAL A 278 -7.10 -0.27 -11.44
N VAL A 279 -6.98 0.94 -12.01
CA VAL A 279 -6.03 1.95 -11.54
C VAL A 279 -6.48 2.43 -10.17
N ARG A 280 -5.87 1.87 -9.11
CA ARG A 280 -6.16 2.26 -7.73
C ARG A 280 -5.44 3.56 -7.39
N HIS A 281 -5.99 4.29 -6.43
CA HIS A 281 -5.31 5.42 -5.79
C HIS A 281 -3.95 4.98 -5.21
N GLY A 282 -2.95 5.85 -5.33
CA GLY A 282 -1.60 5.62 -4.79
C GLY A 282 -0.67 4.88 -5.74
N LEU A 283 -0.49 5.39 -6.98
CA LEU A 283 0.47 4.84 -7.95
C LEU A 283 1.89 4.73 -7.38
N LEU A 284 2.34 5.77 -6.65
CA LEU A 284 3.65 5.81 -6.00
C LEU A 284 3.85 4.69 -4.96
N ASN A 285 2.78 4.09 -4.41
CA ASN A 285 2.94 2.99 -3.44
C ASN A 285 3.29 1.66 -4.10
N ARG A 286 3.22 1.57 -5.44
CA ARG A 286 3.33 0.32 -6.19
C ARG A 286 4.42 0.35 -7.23
N HIS A 287 4.63 1.51 -7.82
CA HIS A 287 5.57 1.73 -8.90
C HIS A 287 6.63 2.71 -8.43
N SER A 288 7.87 2.50 -8.88
CA SER A 288 8.92 3.47 -8.66
C SER A 288 8.63 4.74 -9.48
N ILE A 289 9.29 5.84 -9.13
CA ILE A 289 9.16 7.09 -9.89
C ILE A 289 9.68 6.88 -11.33
N ALA A 290 10.77 6.14 -11.49
CA ALA A 290 11.34 5.77 -12.79
C ALA A 290 10.33 5.01 -13.66
N ASP A 291 9.62 4.01 -13.11
CA ASP A 291 8.59 3.26 -13.86
C ASP A 291 7.46 4.17 -14.36
N LEU A 292 7.08 5.17 -13.56
CA LEU A 292 6.04 6.14 -13.92
C LEU A 292 6.52 7.11 -15.01
N GLU A 293 7.78 7.50 -14.97
CA GLU A 293 8.45 8.34 -15.98
C GLU A 293 8.56 7.62 -17.31
N ASP A 294 9.10 6.40 -17.31
CA ASP A 294 9.23 5.56 -18.51
C ASP A 294 7.86 5.32 -19.16
N ASN A 295 6.85 4.99 -18.35
CA ASN A 295 5.48 4.81 -18.84
C ASN A 295 4.91 6.11 -19.44
N TRP A 296 5.25 7.27 -18.89
CA TRP A 296 4.84 8.57 -19.41
C TRP A 296 5.53 8.93 -20.72
N HIS A 297 6.82 8.67 -20.84
CA HIS A 297 7.55 8.88 -22.09
C HIS A 297 6.97 8.01 -23.22
N ARG A 298 6.73 6.73 -22.96
CA ARG A 298 6.07 5.83 -23.93
C ARG A 298 4.66 6.29 -24.29
N PHE A 299 3.88 6.72 -23.28
CA PHE A 299 2.53 7.24 -23.50
C PHE A 299 2.51 8.53 -24.32
N SER A 300 3.39 9.48 -24.01
CA SER A 300 3.45 10.77 -24.69
C SER A 300 3.92 10.62 -26.13
N ALA A 301 4.94 9.79 -26.39
CA ALA A 301 5.38 9.43 -27.73
C ALA A 301 4.24 8.83 -28.56
N LEU A 302 3.55 7.83 -28.02
CA LEU A 302 2.42 7.17 -28.69
C LEU A 302 1.24 8.12 -28.93
N TYR A 303 0.96 9.01 -27.98
CA TYR A 303 -0.11 9.99 -28.13
C TYR A 303 0.21 11.04 -29.19
N ILE A 304 1.47 11.48 -29.28
CA ILE A 304 1.94 12.38 -30.34
C ILE A 304 1.84 11.69 -31.70
N GLU A 305 2.27 10.43 -31.79
CA GLU A 305 2.11 9.61 -32.99
C GLU A 305 0.64 9.48 -33.41
N ALA A 306 -0.24 9.11 -32.48
CA ALA A 306 -1.68 9.04 -32.75
C ALA A 306 -2.29 10.39 -33.16
N CYS A 307 -1.72 11.52 -32.72
CA CYS A 307 -2.18 12.85 -33.11
C CYS A 307 -1.69 13.29 -34.49
N CYS A 308 -0.51 12.85 -34.91
CA CYS A 308 0.17 13.32 -36.12
C CYS A 308 0.10 12.32 -37.28
N GLY A 309 0.10 11.01 -37.01
CA GLY A 309 0.14 9.94 -38.02
C GLY A 309 -1.14 9.79 -38.84
N LEU A 310 -2.25 10.39 -38.41
CA LEU A 310 -3.52 10.39 -39.13
C LEU A 310 -3.61 11.47 -40.23
N GLY A 311 -2.55 12.25 -40.42
CA GLY A 311 -2.52 13.43 -41.30
C GLY A 311 -2.77 13.14 -42.78
N GLU A 312 -2.48 11.94 -43.26
CA GLU A 312 -2.59 11.62 -44.69
C GLU A 312 -3.95 11.05 -45.11
N ALA A 313 -4.70 10.44 -44.20
CA ALA A 313 -5.82 9.60 -44.64
C ALA A 313 -7.19 10.30 -44.65
N VAL A 314 -7.62 11.06 -43.62
CA VAL A 314 -9.06 11.40 -43.50
C VAL A 314 -9.40 12.62 -42.62
N ASN A 315 -8.72 13.76 -42.75
CA ASN A 315 -9.10 14.97 -41.99
C ASN A 315 -9.94 15.96 -42.81
N PHE A 316 -11.26 15.72 -42.89
CA PHE A 316 -12.22 16.63 -43.53
C PHE A 316 -12.58 17.87 -42.69
N ASP A 317 -12.28 17.89 -41.38
CA ASP A 317 -12.78 18.94 -40.46
C ASP A 317 -11.69 19.77 -39.74
N ALA A 318 -10.40 19.42 -39.87
CA ALA A 318 -9.32 20.12 -39.19
C ALA A 318 -8.50 20.93 -40.19
N ALA A 319 -8.75 22.23 -40.26
CA ALA A 319 -8.15 23.19 -41.19
C ALA A 319 -6.61 23.33 -41.13
N SER A 320 -5.89 22.52 -40.34
CA SER A 320 -4.44 22.50 -40.34
C SER A 320 -3.90 21.18 -39.74
N PRO A 321 -2.93 20.50 -40.38
CA PRO A 321 -2.22 19.38 -39.77
C PRO A 321 -1.59 19.85 -38.45
N ARG A 322 -1.84 19.10 -37.37
CA ARG A 322 -1.27 19.44 -36.08
C ARG A 322 0.22 19.12 -36.11
N SER A 323 1.05 20.17 -36.05
CA SER A 323 2.50 20.00 -35.85
C SER A 323 2.77 19.13 -34.62
N ARG A 324 3.70 18.19 -34.77
CA ARG A 324 4.22 17.34 -33.69
C ARG A 324 4.62 18.16 -32.47
N GLU A 325 5.27 19.29 -32.71
CA GLU A 325 5.73 20.24 -31.70
C GLU A 325 4.55 20.89 -30.95
N ALA A 326 3.46 21.22 -31.64
CA ALA A 326 2.28 21.80 -31.01
C ALA A 326 1.59 20.81 -30.06
N VAL A 327 1.52 19.53 -30.45
CA VAL A 327 0.96 18.47 -29.59
C VAL A 327 1.86 18.23 -28.38
N ALA A 328 3.18 18.16 -28.59
CA ALA A 328 4.16 18.00 -27.51
C ALA A 328 4.12 19.17 -26.52
N LYS A 329 4.10 20.41 -27.01
CA LYS A 329 3.99 21.63 -26.20
C LYS A 329 2.71 21.65 -25.37
N ARG A 330 1.58 21.20 -25.96
CA ARG A 330 0.33 21.07 -25.22
C ARG A 330 0.42 20.04 -24.10
N LEU A 331 1.04 18.88 -24.34
CA LEU A 331 1.24 17.88 -23.28
C LEU A 331 2.15 18.41 -22.17
N ALA A 332 3.25 19.08 -22.53
CA ALA A 332 4.15 19.70 -21.56
C ALA A 332 3.42 20.74 -20.69
N ALA A 333 2.59 21.59 -21.30
CA ALA A 333 1.77 22.56 -20.57
C ALA A 333 0.80 21.89 -19.58
N LEU A 334 0.19 20.75 -19.92
CA LEU A 334 -0.67 20.00 -19.00
C LEU A 334 0.11 19.37 -17.83
N VAL A 335 1.35 18.95 -18.07
CA VAL A 335 2.24 18.40 -17.04
C VAL A 335 2.69 19.51 -16.08
N GLU A 336 3.03 20.67 -16.65
CA GLU A 336 3.45 21.85 -15.88
C GLU A 336 2.30 22.39 -15.03
N ALA A 337 1.10 22.52 -15.59
CA ALA A 337 -0.09 22.95 -14.84
C ALA A 337 -0.44 22.02 -13.66
N ASN A 338 0.08 20.79 -13.64
CA ASN A 338 -0.14 19.81 -12.58
C ASN A 338 1.12 19.57 -11.71
N SER A 339 2.17 20.40 -11.84
CA SER A 339 3.43 20.29 -11.07
C SER A 339 3.22 20.32 -9.56
N ALA A 340 2.50 21.34 -9.04
CA ALA A 340 2.23 21.49 -7.62
C ALA A 340 1.49 20.27 -7.01
N HIS A 341 0.57 19.67 -7.75
CA HIS A 341 -0.12 18.46 -7.30
C HIS A 341 0.81 17.25 -7.25
N ARG A 342 1.68 17.08 -8.26
CA ARG A 342 2.69 16.01 -8.28
C ARG A 342 3.65 16.13 -7.11
N GLU A 343 4.17 17.34 -6.85
CA GLU A 343 5.02 17.59 -5.70
C GLU A 343 4.33 17.25 -4.38
N LYS A 344 3.07 17.67 -4.21
CA LYS A 344 2.29 17.31 -3.01
C LYS A 344 2.15 15.80 -2.85
N GLN A 345 1.90 15.07 -3.93
CA GLN A 345 1.83 13.60 -3.89
C GLN A 345 3.19 12.97 -3.55
N LEU A 346 4.28 13.47 -4.13
CA LEU A 346 5.65 13.02 -3.85
C LEU A 346 6.04 13.27 -2.40
N ARG A 347 5.80 14.48 -1.86
CA ARG A 347 6.03 14.81 -0.45
C ARG A 347 5.23 13.86 0.45
N ALA A 348 3.95 13.66 0.18
CA ALA A 348 3.10 12.77 0.97
C ALA A 348 3.52 11.30 0.89
N TRP A 349 4.11 10.87 -0.22
CA TRP A 349 4.68 9.53 -0.37
C TRP A 349 6.01 9.41 0.41
N ASN A 350 6.92 10.38 0.27
CA ASN A 350 8.18 10.44 1.01
C ASN A 350 7.95 10.39 2.53
N CYS A 351 7.04 11.22 3.05
CA CYS A 351 6.72 11.19 4.48
C CYS A 351 6.22 9.81 4.94
N ARG A 352 5.39 9.14 4.14
CA ARG A 352 4.91 7.79 4.47
C ARG A 352 6.03 6.75 4.44
N ARG A 353 6.94 6.85 3.47
CA ARG A 353 8.11 5.97 3.37
C ARG A 353 9.06 6.16 4.56
N MET A 354 9.37 7.40 4.93
CA MET A 354 10.19 7.68 6.13
C MET A 354 9.53 7.11 7.40
N LEU A 355 8.22 7.33 7.59
CA LEU A 355 7.50 6.76 8.75
C LEU A 355 7.49 5.23 8.77
N GLN A 356 7.48 4.58 7.61
CA GLN A 356 7.58 3.13 7.51
C GLN A 356 8.99 2.66 7.87
N GLU A 357 10.01 3.35 7.36
CA GLU A 357 11.41 3.07 7.66
C GLU A 357 11.71 3.24 9.16
N ASP A 358 11.27 4.34 9.77
CA ASP A 358 11.37 4.56 11.23
C ASP A 358 10.74 3.42 12.04
N ARG A 359 9.61 2.88 11.57
CA ARG A 359 8.95 1.74 12.24
C ARG A 359 9.79 0.47 12.11
N LEU A 360 10.38 0.22 10.94
CA LEU A 360 11.25 -0.93 10.72
C LEU A 360 12.52 -0.82 11.59
N GLN A 361 13.16 0.34 11.61
CA GLN A 361 14.33 0.60 12.45
C GLN A 361 14.01 0.40 13.95
N ARG A 362 12.87 0.93 14.42
CA ARG A 362 12.41 0.69 15.81
C ARG A 362 12.13 -0.78 16.08
N GLN A 363 11.64 -1.53 15.10
CA GLN A 363 11.40 -2.96 15.25
C GLN A 363 12.73 -3.72 15.37
N VAL A 364 13.70 -3.42 14.51
CA VAL A 364 15.05 -3.99 14.54
C VAL A 364 15.72 -3.70 15.90
N ALA A 365 15.73 -2.45 16.34
CA ALA A 365 16.30 -2.06 17.63
C ALA A 365 15.62 -2.76 18.82
N ARG A 366 14.29 -2.98 18.76
CA ARG A 366 13.57 -3.76 19.78
C ARG A 366 14.00 -5.23 19.76
N THR A 367 14.14 -5.83 18.58
CA THR A 367 14.57 -7.23 18.47
C THR A 367 16.00 -7.42 18.97
N GLU A 368 16.92 -6.51 18.64
CA GLU A 368 18.29 -6.51 19.14
C GLU A 368 18.34 -6.36 20.66
N ARG A 369 17.59 -5.38 21.22
CA ARG A 369 17.48 -5.21 22.67
C ARG A 369 16.95 -6.47 23.35
N HIS A 370 15.96 -7.14 22.75
CA HIS A 370 15.43 -8.39 23.28
C HIS A 370 16.45 -9.54 23.20
N ALA A 371 17.28 -9.59 22.16
CA ALA A 371 18.38 -10.55 22.04
C ALA A 371 19.40 -10.32 23.16
N LEU A 372 19.91 -9.09 23.32
CA LEU A 372 20.85 -8.73 24.39
C LEU A 372 20.32 -9.08 25.79
N LEU A 373 19.04 -8.82 26.05
CA LEU A 373 18.42 -9.18 27.32
C LEU A 373 18.28 -10.70 27.52
N ARG A 374 18.14 -11.48 26.45
CA ARG A 374 18.17 -12.95 26.53
C ARG A 374 19.59 -13.43 26.81
N ASP A 375 20.58 -12.87 26.13
CA ASP A 375 21.99 -13.26 26.29
C ASP A 375 22.46 -12.96 27.72
N ALA A 376 22.22 -11.75 28.23
CA ALA A 376 22.51 -11.39 29.61
C ALA A 376 21.79 -12.28 30.65
N ARG A 377 20.57 -12.75 30.36
CA ARG A 377 19.88 -13.72 31.22
C ARG A 377 20.55 -15.09 31.16
N THR A 378 20.95 -15.55 29.98
CA THR A 378 21.63 -16.84 29.81
C THR A 378 22.98 -16.85 30.52
N GLU A 379 23.77 -15.78 30.40
CA GLU A 379 25.03 -15.58 31.12
C GLU A 379 24.81 -15.58 32.63
N ARG A 380 23.84 -14.79 33.11
CA ARG A 380 23.49 -14.77 34.54
C ARG A 380 23.08 -16.16 35.04
N HIS A 381 22.34 -16.92 34.25
CA HIS A 381 21.97 -18.29 34.60
C HIS A 381 23.17 -19.25 34.59
N ALA A 382 24.12 -19.08 33.67
CA ALA A 382 25.37 -19.83 33.66
C ALA A 382 26.19 -19.54 34.94
N LEU A 383 26.43 -18.26 35.27
CA LEU A 383 27.14 -17.86 36.49
C LEU A 383 26.48 -18.41 37.77
N LEU A 384 25.14 -18.42 37.83
CA LEU A 384 24.42 -19.00 38.96
C LEU A 384 24.55 -20.53 39.03
N ARG A 385 24.66 -21.22 37.89
CA ARG A 385 24.93 -22.66 37.85
C ARG A 385 26.34 -22.95 38.34
N ASP A 386 27.33 -22.19 37.90
CA ASP A 386 28.74 -22.35 38.29
C ASP A 386 28.91 -22.10 39.79
N ARG A 387 28.33 -21.01 40.32
CA ARG A 387 28.32 -20.75 41.76
C ARG A 387 27.67 -21.87 42.57
N ARG A 388 26.59 -22.47 42.05
CA ARG A 388 25.93 -23.62 42.70
C ARG A 388 26.77 -24.89 42.62
N ALA A 389 27.52 -25.09 41.54
CA ALA A 389 28.45 -26.21 41.40
C ALA A 389 29.57 -26.10 42.44
N MET A 390 30.24 -24.95 42.53
CA MET A 390 31.26 -24.68 43.55
C MET A 390 30.71 -24.87 44.97
N SER A 391 29.54 -24.30 45.28
CA SER A 391 28.91 -24.51 46.59
C SER A 391 28.50 -25.96 46.89
N ARG A 392 28.31 -26.81 45.86
CA ARG A 392 28.06 -28.24 46.07
C ARG A 392 29.37 -28.95 46.40
N GLU A 393 30.44 -28.64 45.67
CA GLU A 393 31.78 -29.16 45.91
C GLU A 393 32.25 -28.81 47.32
N ASP A 394 32.14 -27.54 47.74
CA ASP A 394 32.48 -27.09 49.10
C ASP A 394 31.69 -27.87 50.19
N ARG A 395 30.39 -28.10 49.95
CA ARG A 395 29.53 -28.84 50.88
C ARG A 395 29.87 -30.31 50.91
N ASP A 396 30.26 -30.89 49.79
CA ASP A 396 30.62 -32.29 49.70
C ASP A 396 31.98 -32.52 50.36
N GLU A 397 32.92 -31.60 50.19
CA GLU A 397 34.18 -31.58 50.93
C GLU A 397 33.95 -31.41 52.43
N ALA A 398 33.12 -30.43 52.84
CA ALA A 398 32.76 -30.26 54.24
C ALA A 398 32.06 -31.50 54.82
N ARG A 399 31.22 -32.19 54.04
CA ARG A 399 30.58 -33.44 54.46
C ARG A 399 31.58 -34.57 54.66
N ARG A 400 32.60 -34.68 53.80
CA ARG A 400 33.69 -35.65 53.97
C ARG A 400 34.48 -35.42 55.26
N ARG A 401 34.54 -34.18 55.75
CA ARG A 401 35.25 -33.81 56.99
C ARG A 401 34.43 -33.99 58.28
N LYS A 402 33.11 -34.20 58.20
CA LYS A 402 32.24 -34.27 59.40
C LYS A 402 32.24 -35.64 60.05
N LEU A 403 32.19 -35.65 61.39
CA LEU A 403 32.04 -36.86 62.19
C LEU A 403 30.61 -37.44 62.07
N PRO A 404 30.43 -38.78 62.13
CA PRO A 404 29.13 -39.44 61.95
C PRO A 404 28.01 -38.96 62.90
N SER A 405 28.34 -38.54 64.13
CA SER A 405 27.36 -38.07 65.12
C SER A 405 26.70 -36.74 64.73
N GLU A 406 27.43 -35.83 64.08
CA GLU A 406 26.91 -34.54 63.62
C GLU A 406 25.95 -34.71 62.42
N LEU A 407 26.17 -35.75 61.60
CA LEU A 407 25.32 -36.08 60.47
C LEU A 407 23.91 -36.47 60.92
N VAL A 408 23.79 -37.27 61.99
CA VAL A 408 22.49 -37.69 62.54
C VAL A 408 21.70 -36.50 63.07
N GLN A 409 22.32 -35.64 63.88
CA GLN A 409 21.65 -34.44 64.41
C GLN A 409 21.19 -33.49 63.29
N HIS A 410 22.00 -33.34 62.25
CA HIS A 410 21.64 -32.54 61.09
C HIS A 410 20.45 -33.13 60.31
N LEU A 411 20.36 -34.45 60.16
CA LEU A 411 19.23 -35.10 59.48
C LEU A 411 17.90 -34.91 60.24
N VAL A 412 17.92 -35.01 61.57
CA VAL A 412 16.73 -34.78 62.41
C VAL A 412 16.22 -33.34 62.24
N ARG A 413 17.09 -32.33 62.41
CA ARG A 413 16.71 -30.92 62.19
C ARG A 413 16.20 -30.66 60.77
N ARG A 414 16.81 -31.30 59.76
CA ARG A 414 16.38 -31.18 58.37
C ARG A 414 14.98 -31.76 58.15
N TRP A 415 14.66 -32.88 58.80
CA TRP A 415 13.34 -33.49 58.72
C TRP A 415 12.27 -32.61 59.36
N GLU A 416 12.53 -32.03 60.54
CA GLU A 416 11.63 -31.08 61.20
C GLU A 416 11.35 -29.85 60.30
N LEU A 417 12.39 -29.28 59.69
CA LEU A 417 12.24 -28.16 58.75
C LEU A 417 11.41 -28.54 57.51
N LEU A 418 11.55 -29.77 57.01
CA LEU A 418 10.74 -30.25 55.90
C LEU A 418 9.26 -30.38 56.28
N GLN A 419 8.97 -30.89 57.49
CA GLN A 419 7.61 -30.95 58.02
C GLN A 419 6.98 -29.55 58.12
N SER A 420 7.70 -28.58 58.70
CA SER A 420 7.22 -27.19 58.80
C SER A 420 6.98 -26.56 57.43
N ARG A 421 7.84 -26.83 56.44
CA ARG A 421 7.66 -26.33 55.07
C ARG A 421 6.43 -26.93 54.39
N LEU A 422 6.19 -28.23 54.54
CA LEU A 422 5.01 -28.89 53.99
C LEU A 422 3.73 -28.31 54.60
N GLN A 423 3.71 -28.06 55.91
CA GLN A 423 2.58 -27.41 56.58
C GLN A 423 2.36 -26.00 56.06
N SER A 424 3.42 -25.18 55.96
CA SER A 424 3.31 -23.83 55.38
C SER A 424 2.84 -23.85 53.92
N GLN A 425 3.25 -24.85 53.13
CA GLN A 425 2.82 -24.99 51.74
C GLN A 425 1.32 -25.34 51.65
N ARG A 426 0.82 -26.23 52.52
CA ARG A 426 -0.62 -26.52 52.62
C ARG A 426 -1.40 -25.26 52.97
N GLN A 427 -0.97 -24.51 53.98
CA GLN A 427 -1.59 -23.25 54.38
C GLN A 427 -1.61 -22.22 53.23
N ARG A 428 -0.53 -22.12 52.45
CA ARG A 428 -0.48 -21.24 51.27
C ARG A 428 -1.42 -21.70 50.16
N GLN A 429 -1.55 -23.00 49.93
CA GLN A 429 -2.49 -23.54 48.95
C GLN A 429 -3.92 -23.27 49.38
N GLU A 430 -4.27 -23.52 50.63
CA GLU A 430 -5.58 -23.20 51.21
C GLU A 430 -5.88 -21.70 51.10
N ALA A 431 -4.93 -20.84 51.47
CA ALA A 431 -5.07 -19.39 51.35
C ALA A 431 -5.23 -18.94 49.88
N ALA A 432 -4.50 -19.54 48.94
CA ALA A 432 -4.60 -19.21 47.51
C ALA A 432 -5.96 -19.62 46.93
N VAL A 433 -6.49 -20.78 47.32
CA VAL A 433 -7.84 -21.22 46.93
C VAL A 433 -8.88 -20.23 47.47
N LEU A 434 -8.81 -19.86 48.75
CA LEU A 434 -9.69 -18.86 49.35
C LEU A 434 -9.60 -17.50 48.64
N GLN A 435 -8.40 -17.04 48.30
CA GLN A 435 -8.22 -15.79 47.54
C GLN A 435 -8.82 -15.88 46.13
N GLN A 436 -8.70 -17.03 45.48
CA GLN A 436 -9.29 -17.26 44.15
C GLN A 436 -10.81 -17.25 44.21
N GLU A 437 -11.42 -17.84 45.25
CA GLU A 437 -12.87 -17.80 45.46
C GLU A 437 -13.37 -16.37 45.72
N LEU A 438 -12.69 -15.61 46.58
CA LEU A 438 -13.01 -14.20 46.81
C LEU A 438 -12.88 -13.36 45.53
N ALA A 439 -11.86 -13.62 44.70
CA ALA A 439 -11.69 -12.94 43.42
C ALA A 439 -12.84 -13.26 42.45
N LYS A 440 -13.29 -14.53 42.39
CA LYS A 440 -14.45 -14.95 41.59
C LYS A 440 -15.74 -14.27 42.07
N GLN A 441 -15.98 -14.22 43.38
CA GLN A 441 -17.14 -13.52 43.96
C GLN A 441 -17.13 -12.03 43.63
N ARG A 442 -15.98 -11.36 43.76
CA ARG A 442 -15.83 -9.93 43.38
C ARG A 442 -16.05 -9.70 41.88
N ALA A 443 -15.58 -10.60 41.02
CA ALA A 443 -15.80 -10.52 39.59
C ALA A 443 -17.29 -10.69 39.23
N ALA A 444 -17.99 -11.65 39.84
CA ALA A 444 -19.42 -11.86 39.68
C ALA A 444 -20.22 -10.61 40.10
N ALA A 445 -19.95 -10.07 41.29
CA ALA A 445 -20.60 -8.85 41.77
C ALA A 445 -20.39 -7.64 40.84
N LYS A 446 -19.19 -7.50 40.24
CA LYS A 446 -18.92 -6.44 39.24
C LYS A 446 -19.76 -6.61 37.95
N VAL A 447 -19.97 -7.84 37.50
CA VAL A 447 -20.80 -8.13 36.32
C VAL A 447 -22.26 -7.79 36.59
N GLU A 448 -22.79 -8.19 37.75
CA GLU A 448 -24.16 -7.85 38.17
C GLU A 448 -24.35 -6.33 38.29
N LEU A 449 -23.39 -5.63 38.89
CA LEU A 449 -23.46 -4.17 39.02
C LEU A 449 -23.47 -3.46 37.65
N ARG A 450 -22.70 -3.96 36.68
CA ARG A 450 -22.73 -3.47 35.29
C ARG A 450 -24.07 -3.73 34.62
N ARG A 451 -24.66 -4.91 34.82
CA ARG A 451 -25.98 -5.26 34.30
C ARG A 451 -27.08 -4.35 34.88
N CYS A 452 -27.12 -4.18 36.21
CA CYS A 452 -28.06 -3.27 36.88
C CYS A 452 -27.92 -1.82 36.39
N ARG A 453 -26.69 -1.37 36.12
CA ARG A 453 -26.43 -0.04 35.56
C ARG A 453 -26.95 0.08 34.11
N ALA A 454 -26.70 -0.91 33.26
CA ALA A 454 -27.20 -0.93 31.89
C ALA A 454 -28.74 -0.92 31.85
N GLU A 455 -29.40 -1.74 32.67
CA GLU A 455 -30.87 -1.77 32.79
C GLU A 455 -31.45 -0.43 33.31
N ARG A 456 -30.71 0.29 34.16
CA ARG A 456 -31.10 1.62 34.61
C ARG A 456 -30.94 2.66 33.49
N GLU A 457 -29.84 2.60 32.74
CA GLU A 457 -29.58 3.48 31.60
C GLU A 457 -30.58 3.25 30.47
N GLU A 458 -30.95 2.01 30.17
CA GLU A 458 -32.02 1.68 29.21
C GLU A 458 -33.38 2.23 29.65
N ARG A 459 -33.76 2.01 30.92
CA ARG A 459 -34.99 2.61 31.47
C ARG A 459 -34.97 4.14 31.40
N TRP A 460 -33.84 4.76 31.75
CA TRP A 460 -33.69 6.22 31.66
C TRP A 460 -33.79 6.72 30.20
N ARG A 461 -33.18 6.02 29.24
CA ARG A 461 -33.29 6.33 27.81
C ARG A 461 -34.72 6.15 27.32
N TRP A 462 -35.41 5.10 27.73
CA TRP A 462 -36.80 4.85 27.39
C TRP A 462 -37.70 5.97 27.92
N MET A 463 -37.53 6.39 29.18
CA MET A 463 -38.28 7.49 29.78
C MET A 463 -37.95 8.86 29.16
N ASN A 464 -36.74 9.06 28.64
CA ASN A 464 -36.29 10.33 28.04
C ASN A 464 -36.22 10.33 26.51
N ARG A 465 -36.93 9.40 25.84
CA ARG A 465 -37.07 9.43 24.39
C ARG A 465 -37.87 10.67 23.99
N ARG A 466 -37.23 11.60 23.27
CA ARG A 466 -37.87 12.80 22.69
C ARG A 466 -38.89 12.47 21.58
N ASP A 467 -38.84 11.25 21.08
CA ASP A 467 -39.67 10.77 19.97
C ASP A 467 -40.80 9.83 20.45
N LEU A 468 -41.14 9.84 21.75
CA LEU A 468 -42.36 9.19 22.24
C LEU A 468 -43.56 9.91 21.63
N THR A 469 -44.08 9.37 20.54
CA THR A 469 -45.30 9.88 19.94
C THR A 469 -46.49 9.54 20.84
N MET A 470 -47.54 10.35 20.81
CA MET A 470 -48.79 10.04 21.54
C MET A 470 -49.36 8.65 21.19
N ALA A 471 -49.08 8.14 19.99
CA ALA A 471 -49.45 6.80 19.56
C ALA A 471 -48.73 5.68 20.35
N ASP A 472 -47.47 5.91 20.78
CA ASP A 472 -46.70 4.96 21.58
C ASP A 472 -47.16 4.93 23.05
N MET A 473 -47.63 6.07 23.58
CA MET A 473 -48.14 6.16 24.96
C MET A 473 -49.57 5.64 25.11
N LEU A 474 -50.41 5.81 24.09
CA LEU A 474 -51.81 5.37 24.15
C LEU A 474 -52.00 3.88 23.86
N GLY A 475 -50.91 3.19 23.46
CA GLY A 475 -50.97 1.82 22.98
C GLY A 475 -51.72 1.76 21.64
N GLN A 476 -51.18 1.05 20.67
CA GLN A 476 -51.94 0.67 19.48
C GLN A 476 -53.07 -0.28 19.93
N ARG A 477 -54.18 0.26 20.46
CA ARG A 477 -55.46 -0.43 20.44
C ARG A 477 -55.92 -0.39 18.99
N ALA A 478 -55.63 -1.50 18.33
CA ALA A 478 -56.03 -1.85 16.98
C ALA A 478 -57.45 -1.36 16.67
N LEU A 479 -57.55 -0.60 15.57
CA LEU A 479 -58.70 -0.60 14.68
C LEU A 479 -58.31 -1.39 13.44
#